data_AF-A0A9E6SHE7-F1
#
_entry.id   AF-A0A9E6SHE7-F1
#
_cell.length_a   1.000
_cell.length_b   1.000
_cell.length_c   1.000
_cell.angle_alpha   90.00
_cell.angle_beta   90.00
_cell.angle_gamma   90.00
#
_symmetry.space_group_name_H-M   'P 1'
#
loop_
_entity.id
_entity.type
_entity.pdbx_description
1 polymer ?
#
loop_
_entity_poly.entity_id
_entity_poly.type
_entity_poly.pdbx_seq_one_letter_code
_entity_poly.pdbx_strand_id
1 'polypeptide(L)'
;MAQEQSSFAVFGAGCFWCVESEFQAIDGVRAVESGYAGGTTHNPTYEEVCNKNTGHFEVVRVEYDAAKVSYAQLVDAFWMMHNRT
;
A
#
# COMPACT_ATOMS: atom_id res chain seq x y z
N MET A 1 -5.30 26.64 -10.10
CA MET A 1 -4.99 25.21 -10.11
C MET A 1 -5.23 24.73 -8.69
N ALA A 2 -6.35 24.05 -8.44
CA ALA A 2 -6.63 23.51 -7.11
C ALA A 2 -5.59 22.43 -6.83
N GLN A 3 -4.73 22.64 -5.83
CA GLN A 3 -3.93 21.56 -5.29
C GLN A 3 -4.90 20.64 -4.56
N GLU A 4 -5.32 19.57 -5.23
CA GLU A 4 -6.01 18.49 -4.54
C GLU A 4 -5.03 17.94 -3.50
N GLN A 5 -5.40 18.03 -2.21
CA GLN A 5 -4.59 17.54 -1.10
C GLN A 5 -4.68 16.00 -1.06
N SER A 6 -4.03 15.37 -2.03
CA SER A 6 -3.81 13.93 -2.02
C SER A 6 -2.72 13.59 -1.01
N SER A 7 -3.08 12.80 -0.01
CA SER A 7 -2.13 12.23 0.95
C SER A 7 -1.77 10.81 0.54
N PHE A 8 -0.53 10.40 0.83
CA PHE A 8 -0.03 9.07 0.49
C PHE A 8 0.29 8.29 1.75
N ALA A 9 -0.07 7.02 1.75
CA ALA A 9 0.31 6.05 2.77
C ALA A 9 0.86 4.79 2.10
N VAL A 10 1.82 4.12 2.75
CA VAL A 10 2.40 2.86 2.26
C VAL A 10 2.17 1.78 3.31
N PHE A 11 1.60 0.65 2.89
CA PHE A 11 1.26 -0.48 3.75
C PHE A 11 1.87 -1.77 3.21
N GLY A 12 2.49 -2.57 4.08
CA GLY A 12 2.96 -3.93 3.75
C GLY A 12 2.17 -4.95 4.57
N ALA A 13 1.32 -5.74 3.92
CA ALA A 13 0.39 -6.67 4.59
C ALA A 13 0.42 -8.11 4.01
N GLY A 14 1.51 -8.49 3.33
CA GLY A 14 1.59 -9.74 2.58
C GLY A 14 1.18 -9.55 1.12
N CYS A 15 0.37 -10.45 0.57
CA CYS A 15 0.00 -10.44 -0.85
C CYS A 15 -0.66 -9.12 -1.27
N PHE A 16 0.04 -8.32 -2.06
CA PHE A 16 -0.40 -6.97 -2.44
C PHE A 16 -1.72 -6.95 -3.23
N TRP A 17 -2.08 -8.02 -3.96
CA TRP A 17 -3.35 -8.10 -4.70
C TRP A 17 -4.57 -8.05 -3.79
N CYS A 18 -4.53 -8.78 -2.67
CA CYS A 18 -5.64 -8.79 -1.72
C CYS A 18 -5.77 -7.42 -1.04
N VAL A 19 -4.64 -6.83 -0.68
CA VAL A 19 -4.57 -5.56 0.04
C VAL A 19 -5.01 -4.40 -0.87
N GLU A 20 -4.59 -4.40 -2.14
CA GLU A 20 -4.97 -3.41 -3.13
C GLU A 20 -6.49 -3.36 -3.33
N SER A 21 -7.11 -4.52 -3.53
CA SER A 21 -8.57 -4.62 -3.74
C SER A 21 -9.35 -4.09 -2.54
N GLU A 22 -8.88 -4.37 -1.32
CA GLU A 22 -9.55 -3.95 -0.10
C GLU A 22 -9.45 -2.43 0.13
N PHE A 23 -8.28 -1.82 -0.14
CA PHE A 23 -8.13 -0.36 -0.05
C PHE A 23 -8.91 0.38 -1.13
N GLN A 24 -9.02 -0.18 -2.34
CA GLN A 24 -9.82 0.42 -3.42
C GLN A 24 -11.32 0.50 -3.07
N ALA A 25 -11.81 -0.32 -2.14
CA ALA A 25 -13.21 -0.29 -1.70
C ALA A 25 -13.50 0.81 -0.66
N ILE A 26 -12.48 1.48 -0.11
CA ILE A 26 -12.66 2.50 0.93
C ILE A 26 -13.03 3.85 0.30
N ASP A 27 -14.16 4.43 0.72
CA ASP A 27 -14.55 5.77 0.28
C ASP A 27 -13.52 6.81 0.74
N GLY A 28 -13.02 7.60 -0.21
CA GLY A 28 -11.94 8.57 0.02
C GLY A 28 -10.57 8.09 -0.46
N VAL A 29 -10.39 6.80 -0.78
CA VAL A 29 -9.21 6.33 -1.52
C VAL A 29 -9.38 6.68 -3.00
N ARG A 30 -8.34 7.29 -3.59
CA ARG A 30 -8.30 7.75 -4.98
C ARG A 30 -7.61 6.77 -5.90
N ALA A 31 -6.47 6.23 -5.44
CA ALA A 31 -5.69 5.27 -6.19
C ALA A 31 -4.94 4.36 -5.21
N VAL A 32 -4.70 3.12 -5.66
CA VAL A 32 -3.85 2.18 -4.95
C VAL A 32 -2.91 1.55 -5.96
N GLU A 33 -1.62 1.56 -5.66
CA GLU A 33 -0.56 1.05 -6.54
C GLU A 33 0.26 -0.01 -5.80
N SER A 34 0.33 -1.20 -6.40
CA SER A 34 1.17 -2.29 -5.91
C SER A 34 2.64 -2.11 -6.24
N GLY A 35 3.54 -2.42 -5.30
CA GLY A 35 4.98 -2.27 -5.50
C GLY A 35 5.84 -2.98 -4.44
N TYR A 36 7.12 -2.64 -4.44
CA TYR A 36 8.14 -3.25 -3.58
C TYR A 36 8.92 -2.19 -2.82
N ALA A 37 9.12 -2.40 -1.51
CA ALA A 37 9.91 -1.49 -0.68
C ALA A 37 10.66 -2.21 0.44
N GLY A 38 11.64 -1.53 1.05
CA GLY A 38 12.39 -2.00 2.22
C GLY A 38 13.62 -2.85 1.92
N GLY A 39 13.87 -3.20 0.66
CA GLY A 39 15.05 -3.94 0.22
C GLY A 39 16.22 -3.07 -0.21
N THR A 40 17.29 -3.72 -0.65
CA THR A 40 18.55 -3.06 -1.05
C THR A 40 18.76 -2.99 -2.56
N THR A 41 18.04 -3.81 -3.34
CA THR A 41 18.15 -3.81 -4.81
C THR A 41 17.43 -2.61 -5.40
N HIS A 42 18.11 -1.86 -6.26
CA HIS A 42 17.51 -0.72 -6.96
C HIS A 42 16.68 -1.19 -8.16
N ASN A 43 15.43 -0.72 -8.29
CA ASN A 43 14.49 -1.10 -9.35
C ASN A 43 14.37 -2.62 -9.56
N PRO A 44 13.99 -3.39 -8.52
CA PRO A 44 13.88 -4.84 -8.64
C PRO A 44 12.74 -5.22 -9.61
N THR A 45 12.91 -6.33 -10.33
CA THR A 45 11.80 -6.97 -11.06
C THR A 45 11.01 -7.90 -10.15
N TYR A 46 9.77 -8.24 -10.57
CA TYR A 46 8.93 -9.23 -9.88
C TYR A 46 9.68 -10.53 -9.60
N GLU A 47 10.41 -11.03 -10.61
CA GLU A 47 11.16 -12.29 -10.55
C GLU A 47 12.30 -12.22 -9.52
N GLU A 48 13.00 -11.08 -9.44
CA GLU A 48 14.06 -10.87 -8.46
C GLU A 48 13.53 -10.87 -7.02
N VAL A 49 12.36 -10.26 -6.79
CA VAL A 49 11.70 -10.26 -5.48
C VAL A 49 11.22 -11.66 -5.10
N CYS A 50 10.62 -12.41 -6.04
CA CYS A 50 10.21 -13.80 -5.79
C CYS A 50 11.39 -14.72 -5.43
N ASN A 51 12.59 -14.44 -5.95
CA ASN A 51 13.81 -15.16 -5.59
C ASN A 51 14.35 -14.81 -4.18
N LYS A 52 13.68 -13.94 -3.44
CA LYS A 52 13.96 -13.55 -2.03
C LYS A 52 15.33 -12.96 -1.76
N ASN A 53 16.10 -12.60 -2.79
CA ASN A 53 17.46 -12.09 -2.65
C ASN A 53 17.55 -10.55 -2.59
N THR A 54 16.45 -9.85 -2.84
CA THR A 54 16.45 -8.38 -2.91
C THR A 54 16.18 -7.69 -1.58
N GLY A 55 15.66 -8.44 -0.60
CA GLY A 55 15.22 -7.93 0.71
C GLY A 55 13.97 -7.06 0.65
N HIS A 56 13.30 -6.95 -0.50
CA HIS A 56 12.07 -6.17 -0.63
C HIS A 56 10.87 -6.91 -0.06
N PHE A 57 9.95 -6.13 0.50
CA PHE A 57 8.63 -6.57 0.89
C PHE A 57 7.60 -6.07 -0.13
N GLU A 58 6.56 -6.87 -0.30
CA GLU A 58 5.35 -6.48 -1.03
C GLU A 58 4.63 -5.37 -0.25
N VAL A 59 4.38 -4.25 -0.93
CA VAL A 59 3.71 -3.09 -0.35
C VAL A 59 2.69 -2.51 -1.34
N VAL A 60 1.72 -1.78 -0.81
CA VAL A 60 0.80 -0.95 -1.61
C VAL A 60 0.95 0.51 -1.22
N ARG A 61 0.96 1.40 -2.22
CA ARG A 61 0.86 2.85 -2.05
C ARG A 61 -0.59 3.27 -2.22
N VAL A 62 -1.18 3.82 -1.17
CA VAL A 62 -2.57 4.30 -1.13
C VAL A 62 -2.55 5.82 -1.23
N GLU A 63 -3.13 6.35 -2.30
CA GLU A 63 -3.47 7.77 -2.44
C GLU A 63 -4.88 8.00 -1.91
N TYR A 64 -5.05 8.90 -0.96
CA TYR A 64 -6.33 9.16 -0.32
C TYR A 64 -6.58 10.66 -0.07
N ASP A 65 -7.86 11.02 -0.02
CA ASP A 65 -8.33 12.34 0.35
C ASP A 65 -8.46 12.42 1.88
N ALA A 66 -7.54 13.17 2.51
CA ALA A 66 -7.52 13.36 3.96
C ALA A 66 -8.77 14.09 4.51
N ALA A 67 -9.56 14.74 3.65
CA ALA A 67 -10.85 15.32 4.05
C ALA A 67 -11.98 14.29 4.15
N LYS A 68 -11.84 13.12 3.50
CA LYS A 68 -12.83 12.03 3.49
C LYS A 68 -12.44 10.87 4.39
N VAL A 69 -11.16 10.47 4.36
CA VAL A 69 -10.64 9.35 5.14
C VAL A 69 -9.35 9.76 5.82
N SER A 70 -9.26 9.47 7.12
CA SER A 70 -8.06 9.73 7.90
C SER A 70 -7.06 8.59 7.79
N TYR A 71 -5.77 8.90 7.98
CA TYR A 71 -4.72 7.88 8.07
C TYR A 71 -5.03 6.82 9.12
N ALA A 72 -5.59 7.21 10.27
CA ALA A 72 -5.96 6.28 11.33
C ALA A 72 -7.00 5.24 10.87
N GLN A 73 -8.00 5.66 10.09
CA GLN A 73 -8.99 4.73 9.51
C GLN A 73 -8.35 3.76 8.51
N LEU A 74 -7.37 4.22 7.73
CA LEU A 74 -6.61 3.34 6.83
C LEU A 74 -5.77 2.33 7.61
N VAL A 75 -5.18 2.74 8.73
CA VAL A 75 -4.45 1.85 9.65
C VAL A 75 -5.39 0.84 10.31
N ASP A 76 -6.57 1.26 10.74
CA ASP A 76 -7.57 0.34 11.30
C ASP A 76 -8.04 -0.68 10.26
N ALA A 77 -8.29 -0.24 9.02
CA ALA A 77 -8.61 -1.11 7.89
C ALA A 77 -7.50 -2.14 7.65
N PHE A 78 -6.25 -1.67 7.55
CA PHE A 78 -5.06 -2.53 7.43
C PHE A 78 -5.01 -3.62 8.51
N TRP A 79 -5.28 -3.25 9.77
CA TRP A 79 -5.25 -4.19 10.88
C TRP A 79 -6.41 -5.19 10.90
N MET A 80 -7.53 -4.88 10.25
CA MET A 80 -8.65 -5.82 10.08
C MET A 80 -8.41 -6.81 8.93
N MET A 81 -7.62 -6.41 7.92
CA MET A 81 -7.38 -7.19 6.69
C MET A 81 -6.27 -8.23 6.83
N HIS A 82 -5.32 -8.03 7.75
CA HIS A 82 -4.17 -8.91 7.94
C HIS A 82 -4.23 -9.66 9.27
N ASN A 83 -3.80 -10.92 9.28
CA ASN A 83 -3.60 -11.68 10.51
C ASN A 83 -2.30 -11.23 11.20
N ARG A 84 -2.38 -10.85 12.49
CA ARG A 84 -1.31 -10.22 13.29
C ARG A 84 -0.28 -11.18 13.89
N THR A 85 -0.14 -12.39 13.35
CA THR A 85 0.69 -13.45 13.91
C THR A 85 1.72 -13.90 12.89
#